data_AF-A0A8K0HZD9-F1
#
_entry.id   AF-A0A8K0HZD9-F1
#
_cell.length_a   1.000
_cell.length_b   1.000
_cell.length_c   1.000
_cell.angle_alpha   90.00
_cell.angle_beta   90.00
_cell.angle_gamma   90.00
#
_symmetry.space_group_name_H-M   'P 1'
#
loop_
_entity.id
_entity.type
_entity.pdbx_description
1 polymer ?
#
loop_
_entity_poly.entity_id
_entity_poly.type
_entity_poly.pdbx_seq_one_letter_code
_entity_poly.pdbx_strand_id
1 'polypeptide(L)'
;MYVSLQSRRPWLLRNIIPAPCGGPPASICARRGRGAMRGTATDLPEALPSPSPPSSSSHFSPGRHYYVAVDRLQFKMETLVDLLGVAGRRPSLPMVICCSSRDELDAVCASVSNLSFISLSSLYSDLAECERALVLEKFRHSTVEWSQINNAHPGDDLDGNVADKSCMIVVTDVCLPLVASGEAPLLARILINYELPTKKETYLRRMSTCLAADGIVINMVVGGEVVALKGLEESNGLVIAEMPINISEIL
;
A
#
# COMPACT_ATOMS: atom_id res chain seq x y z
N MET A 1 25.92 16.21 -7.74
CA MET A 1 25.80 17.50 -7.02
C MET A 1 25.26 17.22 -5.64
N TYR A 2 25.64 18.02 -4.64
CA TYR A 2 25.30 17.78 -3.23
C TYR A 2 23.80 17.97 -2.96
N VAL A 3 23.14 16.96 -2.38
CA VAL A 3 21.91 17.19 -1.61
C VAL A 3 22.32 17.70 -0.23
N SER A 4 22.23 19.01 -0.03
CA SER A 4 22.58 19.66 1.23
C SER A 4 21.44 19.56 2.24
N LEU A 5 21.24 18.39 2.84
CA LEU A 5 20.32 18.20 3.97
C LEU A 5 21.06 18.30 5.32
N GLN A 6 21.75 19.42 5.52
CA GLN A 6 22.59 19.60 6.72
C GLN A 6 22.46 21.00 7.36
N SER A 7 21.24 21.42 7.73
CA SER A 7 21.04 22.29 8.90
C SER A 7 19.58 22.39 9.35
N ARG A 8 19.20 21.60 10.38
CA ARG A 8 18.29 21.97 11.50
C ARG A 8 18.21 20.82 12.51
N ARG A 9 19.14 20.82 13.47
CA ARG A 9 19.16 19.98 14.68
C ARG A 9 18.12 20.48 15.72
N PRO A 10 17.89 19.81 16.86
CA PRO A 10 17.70 18.36 17.08
C PRO A 10 16.47 18.06 17.99
N TRP A 11 15.67 17.04 17.69
CA TRP A 11 14.56 16.60 18.57
C TRP A 11 14.94 15.56 19.65
N LEU A 12 16.23 15.26 19.79
CA LEU A 12 16.74 14.40 20.87
C LEU A 12 16.96 15.21 22.16
N LEU A 13 15.99 15.17 23.08
CA LEU A 13 16.16 14.86 24.53
C LEU A 13 14.86 15.17 25.31
N ARG A 14 14.09 14.12 25.66
CA ARG A 14 13.07 13.98 26.73
C ARG A 14 12.20 12.76 26.35
N ASN A 15 12.03 11.69 27.13
CA ASN A 15 12.43 11.41 28.51
C ASN A 15 13.01 9.99 28.66
N ILE A 16 13.99 9.84 29.55
CA ILE A 16 14.37 8.55 30.17
C ILE A 16 13.75 8.53 31.56
N ILE A 17 12.84 7.58 31.84
CA ILE A 17 12.56 7.08 33.21
C ILE A 17 12.25 5.57 33.12
N PRO A 18 13.00 4.69 33.81
CA PRO A 18 12.71 3.26 33.94
C PRO A 18 12.15 2.89 35.33
N ALA A 19 11.30 1.86 35.43
CA ALA A 19 11.02 1.06 36.65
C ALA A 19 9.91 0.00 36.38
N PRO A 20 9.77 -1.07 37.20
CA PRO A 20 10.84 -1.90 37.76
C PRO A 20 10.55 -3.42 37.67
N CYS A 21 11.55 -4.26 37.97
CA CYS A 21 11.39 -5.70 38.13
C CYS A 21 10.78 -6.08 39.50
N GLY A 22 10.02 -7.18 39.57
CA GLY A 22 9.57 -7.83 40.81
C GLY A 22 9.28 -9.31 40.58
N GLY A 23 9.91 -10.20 41.36
CA GLY A 23 9.92 -11.66 41.13
C GLY A 23 8.88 -12.48 41.92
N PRO A 24 8.91 -13.82 41.77
CA PRO A 24 7.95 -14.78 42.36
C PRO A 24 8.40 -15.27 43.76
N PRO A 25 7.56 -15.96 44.56
CA PRO A 25 7.26 -17.41 44.41
C PRO A 25 5.73 -17.69 44.57
N ALA A 26 5.16 -18.89 44.80
CA ALA A 26 5.68 -20.21 45.19
C ALA A 26 4.78 -21.39 44.71
N SER A 27 5.24 -22.62 44.99
CA SER A 27 4.62 -23.92 44.66
C SER A 27 3.52 -24.37 45.62
N ILE A 28 2.63 -25.29 45.21
CA ILE A 28 2.26 -26.49 45.99
C ILE A 28 1.58 -27.57 45.14
N CYS A 29 1.85 -28.83 45.47
CA CYS A 29 1.31 -30.03 44.82
C CYS A 29 0.40 -30.79 45.79
N ALA A 30 -0.78 -31.25 45.35
CA ALA A 30 -1.63 -32.14 46.14
C ALA A 30 -2.40 -33.15 45.27
N ARG A 31 -2.57 -34.36 45.80
CA ARG A 31 -3.01 -35.58 45.09
C ARG A 31 -4.46 -35.95 45.42
N ARG A 32 -5.18 -36.40 44.38
CA ARG A 32 -5.93 -37.69 44.33
C ARG A 32 -7.18 -37.93 45.21
N GLY A 33 -8.30 -38.17 44.53
CA GLY A 33 -9.30 -39.20 44.89
C GLY A 33 -10.77 -38.78 44.67
N ARG A 34 -11.73 -39.64 44.39
CA ARG A 34 -11.83 -41.04 43.90
C ARG A 34 -13.34 -41.37 43.84
N GLY A 35 -13.80 -42.10 42.82
CA GLY A 35 -15.19 -42.65 42.73
C GLY A 35 -15.90 -42.26 41.43
N ALA A 36 -16.81 -43.06 40.87
CA ALA A 36 -17.15 -44.47 41.11
C ALA A 36 -17.73 -45.09 39.81
N MET A 37 -17.87 -46.42 39.75
CA MET A 37 -18.28 -47.18 38.54
C MET A 37 -19.77 -47.01 38.16
N ARG A 38 -20.13 -47.23 36.88
CA ARG A 38 -20.95 -48.36 36.36
C ARG A 38 -21.80 -48.01 35.11
N GLY A 39 -21.95 -48.96 34.17
CA GLY A 39 -22.89 -48.91 33.01
C GLY A 39 -22.18 -48.85 31.65
N THR A 40 -21.96 -49.98 30.94
CA THR A 40 -22.84 -50.65 29.93
C THR A 40 -22.82 -50.02 28.53
N ALA A 41 -22.60 -50.85 27.50
CA ALA A 41 -22.29 -50.45 26.13
C ALA A 41 -23.53 -50.37 25.20
N THR A 42 -23.46 -49.55 24.15
CA THR A 42 -24.26 -49.67 22.91
C THR A 42 -23.57 -48.89 21.76
N ASP A 43 -23.68 -49.40 20.52
CA ASP A 43 -23.09 -48.83 19.29
C ASP A 43 -23.86 -47.62 18.71
N LEU A 44 -23.15 -46.63 18.17
CA LEU A 44 -23.16 -46.17 16.76
C LEU A 44 -22.29 -44.88 16.57
N PRO A 45 -21.87 -44.53 15.34
CA PRO A 45 -21.00 -43.36 15.09
C PRO A 45 -21.77 -42.08 14.67
N GLU A 46 -20.98 -41.03 14.39
CA GLU A 46 -21.30 -39.84 13.56
C GLU A 46 -21.76 -38.55 14.25
N ALA A 47 -20.82 -37.61 14.43
CA ALA A 47 -21.05 -36.16 14.48
C ALA A 47 -19.72 -35.40 14.22
N LEU A 48 -19.53 -34.90 13.00
CA LEU A 48 -18.46 -33.94 12.66
C LEU A 48 -18.96 -32.48 12.81
N PRO A 49 -18.07 -31.48 12.94
CA PRO A 49 -18.40 -30.24 13.62
C PRO A 49 -19.19 -29.22 12.79
N SER A 50 -19.96 -28.40 13.49
CA SER A 50 -20.67 -27.24 12.94
C SER A 50 -19.69 -26.21 12.38
N PRO A 51 -19.78 -25.80 11.10
CA PRO A 51 -18.98 -24.70 10.58
C PRO A 51 -19.51 -23.36 11.11
N SER A 52 -18.65 -22.59 11.76
CA SER A 52 -18.92 -21.18 12.08
C SER A 52 -19.00 -20.35 10.78
N PRO A 53 -19.84 -19.31 10.71
CA PRO A 53 -19.94 -18.49 9.51
C PRO A 53 -18.62 -17.75 9.24
N PRO A 54 -18.14 -17.66 7.99
CA PRO A 54 -16.95 -16.87 7.67
C PRO A 54 -17.27 -15.38 7.83
N SER A 55 -16.67 -14.75 8.82
CA SER A 55 -16.63 -13.29 8.94
C SER A 55 -15.82 -12.72 7.77
N SER A 56 -16.49 -12.18 6.76
CA SER A 56 -15.88 -11.51 5.60
C SER A 56 -15.36 -10.11 5.95
N SER A 57 -14.56 -9.99 7.00
CA SER A 57 -13.59 -8.90 7.10
C SER A 57 -12.48 -9.19 6.11
N SER A 58 -12.36 -8.37 5.07
CA SER A 58 -11.17 -8.35 4.22
C SER A 58 -9.96 -7.97 5.08
N HIS A 59 -9.22 -8.99 5.51
CA HIS A 59 -7.95 -8.83 6.19
C HIS A 59 -6.95 -8.25 5.18
N PHE A 60 -6.95 -6.93 5.04
CA PHE A 60 -5.77 -6.23 4.54
C PHE A 60 -4.60 -6.65 5.43
N SER A 61 -3.53 -7.13 4.80
CA SER A 61 -2.23 -7.37 5.44
C SER A 61 -1.90 -6.18 6.34
N PRO A 62 -1.30 -6.34 7.54
CA PRO A 62 -0.83 -5.22 8.34
C PRO A 62 0.22 -4.46 7.51
N GLY A 63 -0.24 -3.36 6.89
CA GLY A 63 0.20 -3.02 5.54
C GLY A 63 1.40 -2.09 5.49
N ARG A 64 2.10 -2.10 4.35
CA ARG A 64 3.16 -1.15 4.02
C ARG A 64 2.57 0.22 3.65
N HIS A 65 1.88 0.84 4.60
CA HIS A 65 1.33 2.20 4.46
C HIS A 65 2.32 3.21 5.03
N TYR A 66 2.68 4.18 4.21
CA TYR A 66 3.57 5.27 4.57
C TYR A 66 2.92 6.63 4.30
N TYR A 67 3.42 7.67 4.97
CA TYR A 67 3.19 9.06 4.60
C TYR A 67 4.50 9.81 4.40
N VAL A 68 4.48 10.76 3.48
CA VAL A 68 5.55 11.75 3.27
C VAL A 68 4.99 13.10 3.71
N ALA A 69 5.61 13.67 4.75
CA ALA A 69 5.28 15.01 5.22
C ALA A 69 5.84 16.06 4.24
N VAL A 70 4.97 16.96 3.79
CA VAL A 70 5.32 18.09 2.90
C VAL A 70 5.02 19.39 3.65
N ASP A 71 6.01 20.28 3.79
CA ASP A 71 5.85 21.54 4.54
C ASP A 71 4.72 22.41 3.95
N ARG A 72 4.70 22.54 2.62
CA ARG A 72 3.74 23.39 1.88
C ARG A 72 3.32 22.72 0.58
N LEU A 73 2.06 22.95 0.18
CA LEU A 73 1.47 22.46 -1.07
C LEU A 73 2.35 22.75 -2.31
N GLN A 74 3.02 23.91 -2.35
CA GLN A 74 3.94 24.28 -3.46
C GLN A 74 5.10 23.29 -3.68
N PHE A 75 5.57 22.60 -2.62
CA PHE A 75 6.67 21.64 -2.71
C PHE A 75 6.16 20.21 -3.00
N LYS A 76 4.85 19.98 -3.04
CA LYS A 76 4.25 18.65 -3.21
C LYS A 76 4.62 18.02 -4.56
N MET A 77 4.73 18.83 -5.62
CA MET A 77 5.16 18.35 -6.94
C MET A 77 6.67 18.02 -6.97
N GLU A 78 7.51 18.84 -6.35
CA GLU A 78 8.97 18.61 -6.24
C GLU A 78 9.23 17.30 -5.48
N THR A 79 8.59 17.12 -4.32
CA THR A 79 8.68 15.89 -3.51
C THR A 79 8.17 14.66 -4.28
N LEU A 80 7.15 14.81 -5.13
CA LEU A 80 6.67 13.70 -5.98
C LEU A 80 7.72 13.31 -7.02
N VAL A 81 8.33 14.29 -7.69
CA VAL A 81 9.37 14.05 -8.70
C VAL A 81 10.61 13.41 -8.07
N ASP A 82 11.02 13.83 -6.87
CA ASP A 82 12.13 13.21 -6.13
C ASP A 82 11.82 11.75 -5.74
N LEU A 83 10.61 11.50 -5.22
CA LEU A 83 10.13 10.15 -4.89
C LEU A 83 10.15 9.23 -6.11
N LEU A 84 9.60 9.69 -7.24
CA LEU A 84 9.62 8.98 -8.51
C LEU A 84 11.04 8.82 -9.06
N GLY A 85 11.93 9.79 -8.81
CA GLY A 85 13.36 9.74 -9.14
C GLY A 85 14.14 8.63 -8.44
N VAL A 86 13.61 8.08 -7.34
CA VAL A 86 14.14 6.89 -6.66
C VAL A 86 13.33 5.64 -7.04
N ALA A 87 12.00 5.67 -6.90
CA ALA A 87 11.13 4.51 -7.11
C ALA A 87 11.06 4.07 -8.57
N GLY A 88 10.88 5.02 -9.51
CA GLY A 88 10.69 4.78 -10.93
C GLY A 88 11.93 4.27 -11.69
N ARG A 89 13.08 4.16 -11.01
CA ARG A 89 14.29 3.54 -11.58
C ARG A 89 14.25 2.01 -11.59
N ARG A 90 13.27 1.39 -10.93
CA ARG A 90 13.05 -0.05 -11.01
C ARG A 90 12.48 -0.39 -12.41
N PRO A 91 13.02 -1.40 -13.12
CA PRO A 91 12.49 -1.80 -14.42
C PRO A 91 11.06 -2.32 -14.27
N SER A 92 10.17 -1.93 -15.19
CA SER A 92 8.78 -2.44 -15.29
C SER A 92 7.89 -2.31 -14.04
N LEU A 93 8.30 -1.56 -13.01
CA LEU A 93 7.54 -1.39 -11.76
C LEU A 93 6.16 -0.74 -12.01
N PRO A 94 5.04 -1.38 -11.64
CA PRO A 94 3.70 -0.83 -11.82
C PRO A 94 3.33 0.13 -10.68
N MET A 95 3.06 1.39 -11.04
CA MET A 95 2.75 2.49 -10.12
C MET A 95 1.42 3.17 -10.49
N VAL A 96 0.63 3.56 -9.49
CA VAL A 96 -0.59 4.36 -9.67
C VAL A 96 -0.53 5.61 -8.81
N ILE A 97 -0.84 6.77 -9.40
CA ILE A 97 -1.02 8.04 -8.69
C ILE A 97 -2.50 8.41 -8.72
N CYS A 98 -3.10 8.65 -7.55
CA CYS A 98 -4.48 9.10 -7.44
C CYS A 98 -4.56 10.60 -7.11
N CYS A 99 -5.33 11.33 -7.94
CA CYS A 99 -5.64 12.76 -7.83
C CYS A 99 -7.13 12.97 -7.58
N SER A 100 -7.53 14.08 -6.96
CA SER A 100 -8.94 14.35 -6.64
C SER A 100 -9.65 15.16 -7.73
N SER A 101 -8.95 16.05 -8.44
CA SER A 101 -9.47 16.76 -9.60
C SER A 101 -8.64 16.51 -10.87
N ARG A 102 -9.15 17.04 -11.99
CA ARG A 102 -8.48 16.98 -13.29
C ARG A 102 -7.24 17.87 -13.35
N ASP A 103 -7.26 19.02 -12.68
CA ASP A 103 -6.18 20.00 -12.72
C ASP A 103 -4.91 19.47 -12.03
N GLU A 104 -5.03 18.76 -10.89
CA GLU A 104 -3.88 18.07 -10.30
C GLU A 104 -3.37 16.93 -11.19
N LEU A 105 -4.26 16.17 -11.84
CA LEU A 105 -3.88 15.09 -12.75
C LEU A 105 -3.04 15.62 -13.91
N ASP A 106 -3.49 16.68 -14.58
CA ASP A 106 -2.77 17.26 -15.72
C ASP A 106 -1.44 17.89 -15.26
N ALA A 107 -1.38 18.51 -14.07
CA ALA A 107 -0.15 19.03 -13.50
C ALA A 107 0.87 17.93 -13.16
N VAL A 108 0.42 16.80 -12.59
CA VAL A 108 1.26 15.62 -12.33
C VAL A 108 1.73 15.01 -13.65
N CYS A 109 0.84 14.85 -14.62
CA CYS A 109 1.20 14.35 -15.95
C CYS A 109 2.27 15.23 -16.61
N ALA A 110 2.09 16.55 -16.66
CA ALA A 110 3.07 17.49 -17.22
C ALA A 110 4.44 17.42 -16.52
N SER A 111 4.45 17.24 -15.20
CA SER A 111 5.69 17.14 -14.41
C SER A 111 6.42 15.81 -14.66
N VAL A 112 5.68 14.70 -14.67
CA VAL A 112 6.23 13.34 -14.84
C VAL A 112 6.57 13.01 -16.30
N SER A 113 5.96 13.67 -17.29
CA SER A 113 6.35 13.52 -18.71
C SER A 113 7.83 13.81 -18.99
N ASN A 114 8.51 14.56 -18.10
CA ASN A 114 9.96 14.83 -18.20
C ASN A 114 10.84 13.64 -17.75
N LEU A 115 10.28 12.64 -17.09
CA LEU A 115 11.01 11.51 -16.52
C LEU A 115 11.13 10.38 -17.56
N SER A 116 12.27 10.35 -18.26
CA SER A 116 12.53 9.42 -19.37
C SER A 116 12.41 7.92 -19.02
N PHE A 117 12.55 7.57 -17.73
CA PHE A 117 12.44 6.22 -17.17
C PHE A 117 11.00 5.81 -16.77
N ILE A 118 10.00 6.67 -16.96
CA ILE A 118 8.59 6.35 -16.71
C ILE A 118 7.81 6.29 -18.03
N SER A 119 6.96 5.27 -18.15
CA SER A 119 5.93 5.13 -19.17
C SER A 119 4.61 5.62 -18.58
N LEU A 120 4.27 6.89 -18.83
CA LEU A 120 3.10 7.55 -18.29
C LEU A 120 1.83 7.21 -19.10
N SER A 121 0.70 7.06 -18.42
CA SER A 121 -0.65 7.05 -18.98
C SER A 121 -1.63 7.73 -18.00
N SER A 122 -2.78 8.19 -18.48
CA SER A 122 -3.74 8.97 -17.69
C SER A 122 -5.16 8.42 -17.82
N LEU A 123 -5.94 8.49 -16.74
CA LEU A 123 -7.34 8.06 -16.67
C LEU A 123 -8.22 9.15 -16.04
N TYR A 124 -9.09 9.73 -16.85
CA TYR A 124 -9.99 10.83 -16.52
C TYR A 124 -11.37 10.64 -17.18
N SER A 125 -12.37 11.42 -16.76
CA SER A 125 -13.79 11.22 -17.12
C SER A 125 -14.08 11.27 -18.61
N ASP A 126 -13.34 12.11 -19.32
CA ASP A 126 -13.61 12.47 -20.72
C ASP A 126 -12.88 11.54 -21.72
N LEU A 127 -12.13 10.55 -21.21
CA LEU A 127 -11.43 9.55 -22.01
C LEU A 127 -12.44 8.55 -22.58
N ALA A 128 -12.34 8.24 -23.87
CA ALA A 128 -13.29 7.31 -24.51
C ALA A 128 -13.20 5.91 -23.88
N GLU A 129 -14.32 5.18 -23.79
CA GLU A 129 -14.37 3.86 -23.14
C GLU A 129 -13.38 2.86 -23.75
N CYS A 130 -13.16 2.92 -25.07
CA CYS A 130 -12.16 2.12 -25.76
C CYS A 130 -10.72 2.49 -25.37
N GLU A 131 -10.40 3.78 -25.24
CA GLU A 131 -9.09 4.26 -24.80
C GLU A 131 -8.84 3.94 -23.32
N ARG A 132 -9.86 4.11 -22.46
CA ARG A 132 -9.86 3.65 -21.07
C ARG A 132 -9.51 2.16 -20.99
N ALA A 133 -10.21 1.32 -21.76
CA ALA A 133 -9.98 -0.12 -21.77
C ALA A 133 -8.55 -0.47 -22.21
N LEU A 134 -8.02 0.20 -23.23
CA LEU A 134 -6.64 0.02 -23.70
C LEU A 134 -5.60 0.44 -22.65
N VAL A 135 -5.79 1.56 -21.95
CA VAL A 135 -4.90 2.02 -20.87
C VAL A 135 -4.92 1.05 -19.70
N LEU A 136 -6.10 0.59 -19.29
CA LEU A 136 -6.26 -0.43 -18.24
C LEU A 136 -5.52 -1.71 -18.63
N GLU A 137 -5.85 -2.30 -19.79
CA GLU A 137 -5.28 -3.58 -20.23
C GLU A 137 -3.75 -3.54 -20.37
N LYS A 138 -3.21 -2.45 -20.95
CA LYS A 138 -1.75 -2.24 -21.03
C LYS A 138 -1.09 -2.24 -19.65
N PHE A 139 -1.70 -1.63 -18.64
CA PHE A 139 -1.16 -1.60 -17.28
C PHE A 139 -1.27 -2.96 -16.57
N ARG A 140 -2.34 -3.73 -16.82
CA ARG A 140 -2.46 -5.12 -16.36
C ARG A 140 -1.32 -5.97 -16.90
N HIS A 141 -1.02 -5.84 -18.19
CA HIS A 141 0.07 -6.56 -18.83
C HIS A 141 1.41 -6.27 -18.15
N SER A 142 1.77 -4.99 -17.97
CA SER A 142 2.99 -4.59 -17.25
C SER A 142 3.04 -5.11 -15.80
N THR A 143 1.88 -5.24 -15.14
CA THR A 143 1.80 -5.77 -13.77
C THR A 143 2.06 -7.28 -13.73
N VAL A 144 1.54 -8.04 -14.70
CA VAL A 144 1.84 -9.48 -14.86
C VAL A 144 3.31 -9.69 -15.20
N GLU A 145 3.85 -8.90 -16.11
CA GLU A 145 5.26 -8.91 -16.52
C GLU A 145 6.22 -8.64 -15.35
N TRP A 146 5.97 -7.60 -14.55
CA TRP A 146 6.69 -7.34 -13.29
C TRP A 146 6.68 -8.55 -12.34
N SER A 147 5.53 -9.22 -12.19
CA SER A 147 5.42 -10.40 -11.34
C SER A 147 6.23 -11.60 -11.86
N GLN A 148 6.44 -11.70 -13.17
CA GLN A 148 7.29 -12.75 -13.76
C GLN A 148 8.77 -12.43 -13.56
N ILE A 149 9.19 -11.19 -13.81
CA ILE A 149 10.58 -10.73 -13.60
C ILE A 149 11.01 -10.95 -12.13
N ASN A 150 10.14 -10.63 -11.16
CA ASN A 150 10.45 -10.82 -9.74
C ASN A 150 10.51 -12.31 -9.30
N ASN A 151 9.91 -13.23 -10.08
CA ASN A 151 9.90 -14.66 -9.78
C ASN A 151 10.87 -15.48 -10.67
N ALA A 152 11.45 -14.88 -11.70
CA ALA A 152 12.44 -15.53 -12.56
C ALA A 152 13.81 -15.61 -11.85
N HIS A 153 14.47 -16.75 -11.95
CA HIS A 153 15.87 -16.87 -11.53
C HIS A 153 16.76 -16.05 -12.49
N PRO A 154 17.76 -15.30 -11.99
CA PRO A 154 18.68 -14.53 -12.83
C PRO A 154 19.63 -15.48 -13.54
N GLY A 155 19.32 -15.85 -14.79
CA GLY A 155 20.05 -16.88 -15.50
C GLY A 155 19.53 -17.22 -16.89
N ASP A 156 19.31 -16.22 -17.74
CA ASP A 156 19.60 -16.31 -19.18
C ASP A 156 19.70 -14.89 -19.77
N ASP A 157 20.71 -14.65 -20.60
CA ASP A 157 20.92 -13.37 -21.29
C ASP A 157 19.92 -13.23 -22.45
N LEU A 158 19.05 -12.21 -22.41
CA LEU A 158 18.29 -11.79 -23.58
C LEU A 158 18.66 -10.39 -24.07
N ASP A 159 18.90 -10.35 -25.37
CA ASP A 159 19.28 -9.23 -26.23
C ASP A 159 18.50 -7.92 -25.96
N GLY A 160 19.21 -6.79 -26.00
CA GLY A 160 18.69 -5.52 -25.50
C GLY A 160 17.78 -4.80 -26.49
N ASN A 161 16.52 -4.56 -26.14
CA ASN A 161 15.72 -3.52 -26.78
C ASN A 161 14.66 -2.91 -25.85
N VAL A 162 14.61 -1.57 -25.86
CA VAL A 162 13.84 -0.70 -24.94
C VAL A 162 14.34 -0.79 -23.49
N ALA A 163 14.71 0.36 -22.91
CA ALA A 163 14.96 0.43 -21.47
C ALA A 163 13.63 0.23 -20.73
N ASP A 164 13.54 -0.81 -19.89
CA ASP A 164 12.36 -1.14 -19.10
C ASP A 164 11.92 0.04 -18.23
N LYS A 165 10.93 0.79 -18.71
CA LYS A 165 10.38 1.92 -17.99
C LYS A 165 9.42 1.41 -16.92
N SER A 166 9.44 2.05 -15.75
CA SER A 166 8.33 1.89 -14.80
C SER A 166 7.01 2.26 -15.48
N CYS A 167 5.98 1.42 -15.34
CA CYS A 167 4.67 1.66 -15.90
C CYS A 167 3.83 2.46 -14.90
N MET A 168 3.33 3.63 -15.29
CA MET A 168 2.63 4.52 -14.35
C MET A 168 1.32 5.06 -14.93
N ILE A 169 0.23 4.89 -14.17
CA ILE A 169 -1.06 5.55 -14.42
C ILE A 169 -1.27 6.69 -13.42
N VAL A 170 -1.71 7.85 -13.90
CA VAL A 170 -2.32 8.91 -13.07
C VAL A 170 -3.84 8.86 -13.27
N VAL A 171 -4.61 8.82 -12.20
CA VAL A 171 -6.07 8.57 -12.25
C VAL A 171 -6.86 9.44 -11.27
N THR A 172 -8.03 9.91 -11.69
CA THR A 172 -9.03 10.51 -10.79
C THR A 172 -9.95 9.45 -10.18
N ASP A 173 -10.45 9.66 -8.95
CA ASP A 173 -11.31 8.69 -8.24
C ASP A 173 -12.54 8.20 -9.01
N VAL A 174 -13.12 9.05 -9.87
CA VAL A 174 -14.27 8.74 -10.73
C VAL A 174 -13.93 7.65 -11.76
N CYS A 175 -12.66 7.52 -12.12
CA CYS A 175 -12.15 6.64 -13.18
C CYS A 175 -11.44 5.40 -12.65
N LEU A 176 -11.51 5.13 -11.34
CA LEU A 176 -11.04 3.86 -10.79
C LEU A 176 -11.90 2.69 -11.31
N PRO A 177 -11.33 1.48 -11.50
CA PRO A 177 -12.10 0.30 -11.88
C PRO A 177 -13.22 -0.03 -10.87
N LEU A 178 -14.46 -0.17 -11.34
CA LEU A 178 -15.61 -0.54 -10.52
C LEU A 178 -15.65 -2.06 -10.32
N VAL A 179 -14.93 -2.55 -9.31
CA VAL A 179 -14.89 -3.99 -8.96
C VAL A 179 -16.28 -4.57 -8.64
N ALA A 180 -17.17 -3.77 -8.07
CA ALA A 180 -18.57 -4.16 -7.84
C ALA A 180 -19.38 -4.35 -9.16
N SER A 181 -18.92 -3.77 -10.27
CA SER A 181 -19.50 -3.90 -11.62
C SER A 181 -18.80 -4.95 -12.47
N GLY A 182 -17.81 -5.68 -11.91
CA GLY A 182 -17.05 -6.71 -12.61
C GLY A 182 -15.76 -6.23 -13.29
N GLU A 183 -15.38 -4.95 -13.18
CA GLU A 183 -14.05 -4.51 -13.62
C GLU A 183 -12.97 -5.08 -12.69
N ALA A 184 -11.90 -5.65 -13.24
CA ALA A 184 -10.84 -6.21 -12.41
C ALA A 184 -9.85 -5.12 -11.91
N PRO A 185 -9.24 -5.26 -10.72
CA PRO A 185 -8.34 -4.24 -10.14
C PRO A 185 -7.01 -4.08 -10.91
N LEU A 186 -6.31 -2.96 -10.70
CA LEU A 186 -5.03 -2.64 -11.35
C LEU A 186 -3.84 -3.43 -10.79
N LEU A 187 -3.86 -3.78 -9.50
CA LEU A 187 -2.82 -4.56 -8.80
C LEU A 187 -1.40 -3.93 -8.87
N ALA A 188 -1.31 -2.61 -8.78
CA ALA A 188 -0.05 -1.86 -8.73
C ALA A 188 0.75 -2.18 -7.46
N ARG A 189 2.08 -2.14 -7.59
CA ARG A 189 3.02 -2.38 -6.48
C ARG A 189 3.25 -1.13 -5.63
N ILE A 190 3.08 0.06 -6.21
CA ILE A 190 3.00 1.33 -5.48
C ILE A 190 1.70 2.06 -5.81
N LEU A 191 0.98 2.49 -4.78
CA LEU A 191 -0.12 3.46 -4.85
C LEU A 191 0.32 4.76 -4.17
N ILE A 192 0.39 5.85 -4.92
CA ILE A 192 0.66 7.20 -4.39
C ILE A 192 -0.65 7.98 -4.34
N ASN A 193 -1.09 8.33 -3.13
CA ASN A 193 -2.11 9.34 -2.93
C ASN A 193 -1.45 10.70 -3.01
N TYR A 194 -1.49 11.34 -4.19
CA TYR A 194 -0.98 12.71 -4.37
C TYR A 194 -1.77 13.70 -3.51
N GLU A 195 -3.07 13.42 -3.33
CA GLU A 195 -3.90 14.06 -2.33
C GLU A 195 -4.49 13.02 -1.38
N LEU A 196 -4.52 13.38 -0.10
CA LEU A 196 -5.04 12.52 0.96
C LEU A 196 -6.57 12.44 0.86
N PRO A 197 -7.17 11.24 0.70
CA PRO A 197 -8.62 11.14 0.62
C PRO A 197 -9.31 11.60 1.90
N THR A 198 -10.18 12.61 1.77
CA THR A 198 -10.95 13.16 2.90
C THR A 198 -12.06 12.22 3.41
N LYS A 199 -12.42 11.20 2.62
CA LYS A 199 -13.45 10.21 2.94
C LYS A 199 -12.83 8.82 3.05
N LYS A 200 -13.17 8.09 4.13
CA LYS A 200 -12.79 6.69 4.35
C LYS A 200 -13.10 5.79 3.15
N GLU A 201 -14.30 5.92 2.57
CA GLU A 201 -14.72 5.11 1.43
C GLU A 201 -13.81 5.28 0.21
N THR A 202 -13.40 6.52 -0.09
CA THR A 202 -12.49 6.84 -1.20
C THR A 202 -11.12 6.18 -0.99
N TYR A 203 -10.56 6.25 0.22
CA TYR A 203 -9.27 5.60 0.52
C TYR A 203 -9.34 4.07 0.39
N LEU A 204 -10.40 3.45 0.94
CA LEU A 204 -10.63 2.01 0.80
C LEU A 204 -10.83 1.59 -0.66
N ARG A 205 -11.51 2.42 -1.47
CA ARG A 205 -11.69 2.20 -2.90
C ARG A 205 -10.35 2.28 -3.65
N ARG A 206 -9.51 3.29 -3.37
CA ARG A 206 -8.15 3.37 -3.96
C ARG A 206 -7.32 2.14 -3.57
N MET A 207 -7.34 1.72 -2.31
CA MET A 207 -6.66 0.50 -1.87
C MET A 207 -7.15 -0.76 -2.61
N SER A 208 -8.46 -1.01 -2.64
CA SER A 208 -9.00 -2.26 -3.20
C SER A 208 -8.96 -2.33 -4.72
N THR A 209 -8.99 -1.19 -5.42
CA THR A 209 -8.97 -1.12 -6.88
C THR A 209 -7.57 -0.97 -7.45
N CYS A 210 -6.64 -0.30 -6.73
CA CYS A 210 -5.31 -0.02 -7.25
C CYS A 210 -4.22 -0.95 -6.73
N LEU A 211 -4.28 -1.44 -5.49
CA LEU A 211 -3.13 -2.03 -4.79
C LEU A 211 -3.03 -3.56 -4.93
N ALA A 212 -1.82 -4.08 -5.12
CA ALA A 212 -1.52 -5.51 -4.93
C ALA A 212 -1.49 -5.91 -3.44
N ALA A 213 -1.56 -7.22 -3.14
CA ALA A 213 -1.56 -7.73 -1.76
C ALA A 213 -0.23 -7.49 -1.00
N ASP A 214 0.88 -7.36 -1.74
CA ASP A 214 2.23 -6.98 -1.27
C ASP A 214 2.58 -5.51 -1.62
N GLY A 215 1.59 -4.74 -2.08
CA GLY A 215 1.75 -3.36 -2.50
C GLY A 215 2.03 -2.39 -1.35
N ILE A 216 2.51 -1.21 -1.72
CA ILE A 216 2.91 -0.13 -0.82
C ILE A 216 2.03 1.09 -1.10
N VAL A 217 1.48 1.68 -0.04
CA VAL A 217 0.71 2.93 -0.14
C VAL A 217 1.56 4.08 0.38
N ILE A 218 1.68 5.16 -0.39
CA ILE A 218 2.39 6.38 -0.01
C ILE A 218 1.41 7.54 -0.04
N ASN A 219 1.20 8.19 1.11
CA ASN A 219 0.32 9.34 1.24
C ASN A 219 1.13 10.63 1.27
N MET A 220 0.87 11.56 0.36
CA MET A 220 1.51 12.89 0.39
C MET A 220 0.70 13.84 1.25
N VAL A 221 1.23 14.18 2.43
CA VAL A 221 0.48 14.87 3.51
C VAL A 221 1.09 16.24 3.75
N VAL A 222 0.36 17.31 3.43
CA VAL A 222 0.75 18.68 3.76
C VAL A 222 0.49 18.93 5.26
N GLY A 223 1.24 19.84 5.90
CA GLY A 223 1.15 20.08 7.36
C GLY A 223 -0.26 20.33 7.94
N GLY A 224 -1.23 20.80 7.14
CA GLY A 224 -2.63 20.96 7.56
C GLY A 224 -3.47 19.66 7.54
N GLU A 225 -3.00 18.61 6.86
CA GLU A 225 -3.74 17.36 6.61
C GLU A 225 -3.50 16.29 7.69
N VAL A 226 -2.63 16.54 8.69
CA VAL A 226 -2.23 15.57 9.74
C VAL A 226 -3.43 15.07 10.56
N VAL A 227 -4.45 15.91 10.78
CA VAL A 227 -5.68 15.50 11.49
C VAL A 227 -6.52 14.54 10.64
N ALA A 228 -6.60 14.78 9.33
CA ALA A 228 -7.30 13.90 8.40
C ALA A 228 -6.57 12.55 8.26
N LEU A 229 -5.23 12.54 8.27
CA LEU A 229 -4.43 11.31 8.25
C LEU A 229 -4.74 10.43 9.48
N LYS A 230 -4.75 11.01 10.69
CA LYS A 230 -5.07 10.27 11.91
C LYS A 230 -6.51 9.74 11.92
N GLY A 231 -7.48 10.55 11.49
CA GLY A 231 -8.86 10.08 11.33
C GLY A 231 -8.99 8.93 10.32
N LEU A 232 -8.10 8.88 9.33
CA LEU A 232 -8.02 7.79 8.35
C LEU A 232 -7.39 6.51 8.94
N GLU A 233 -6.35 6.63 9.76
CA GLU A 233 -5.76 5.52 10.53
C GLU A 233 -6.79 4.90 11.47
N GLU A 234 -7.36 5.72 12.37
CA GLU A 234 -8.34 5.31 13.38
C GLU A 234 -9.58 4.67 12.75
N SER A 235 -10.13 5.27 11.69
CA SER A 235 -11.36 4.79 11.08
C SER A 235 -11.18 3.52 10.24
N ASN A 236 -9.98 3.20 9.78
CA ASN A 236 -9.69 1.97 9.03
C ASN A 236 -8.99 0.88 9.86
N GLY A 237 -8.52 1.18 11.07
CA GLY A 237 -7.79 0.21 11.91
C GLY A 237 -6.42 -0.16 11.36
N LEU A 238 -5.75 0.78 10.69
CA LEU A 238 -4.43 0.60 10.07
C LEU A 238 -3.43 1.61 10.62
N VAL A 239 -2.14 1.33 10.42
CA VAL A 239 -1.02 2.17 10.86
C VAL A 239 -0.34 2.74 9.61
N ILE A 240 -0.20 4.06 9.52
CA ILE A 240 0.54 4.73 8.44
C ILE A 240 1.85 5.26 9.03
N ALA A 241 2.94 4.56 8.76
CA ALA A 241 4.26 4.94 9.24
C ALA A 241 4.80 6.18 8.51
N GLU A 242 5.74 6.91 9.12
CA GLU A 242 6.54 7.89 8.38
C GLU A 242 7.42 7.16 7.35
N MET A 243 7.57 7.71 6.14
CA MET A 243 8.37 7.08 5.10
C MET A 243 9.85 7.00 5.51
N PRO A 244 10.51 5.82 5.41
CA PRO A 244 11.91 5.69 5.77
C PRO A 244 12.82 6.43 4.79
N ILE A 245 13.97 6.89 5.30
CA ILE A 245 14.99 7.63 4.53
C ILE A 245 15.46 6.82 3.31
N ASN A 246 15.62 5.51 3.47
CA ASN A 246 16.01 4.60 2.40
C ASN A 246 14.78 3.97 1.76
N ILE A 247 14.16 4.70 0.81
CA ILE A 247 12.99 4.25 0.05
C ILE A 247 13.24 2.87 -0.61
N SER A 248 14.46 2.59 -1.05
CA SER A 248 14.85 1.30 -1.66
C SER A 248 14.74 0.09 -0.74
N GLU A 249 14.62 0.26 0.59
CA GLU A 249 14.47 -0.85 1.55
C GLU A 249 13.02 -1.36 1.64
N ILE A 250 12.03 -0.54 1.24
CA ILE A 250 10.61 -0.92 1.31
C ILE A 250 10.06 -1.44 -0.02
N LEU A 251 10.69 -1.08 -1.15
CA LEU A 251 10.28 -1.41 -2.53
C LEU A 251 10.74 -2.80 -3.00
#